data_AF-A0A930AH88-F1
#
_entry.id   AF-A0A930AH88-F1
#
_cell.length_a   1.000
_cell.length_b   1.000
_cell.length_c   1.000
_cell.angle_alpha   90.00
_cell.angle_beta   90.00
_cell.angle_gamma   90.00
#
_symmetry.space_group_name_H-M   'P 1'
#
loop_
_entity.id
_entity.type
_entity.pdbx_description
1 polymer ?
#
loop_
_entity_poly.entity_id
_entity_poly.type
_entity_poly.pdbx_seq_one_letter_code
_entity_poly.pdbx_strand_id
1 'polypeptide(L)'
;SGRMIIVIALVCIPLLLCFMVCYFYLNAVKLEVDKNNSLKYYTYGSRGHSVLHFRFALEDIQEIKESKLPLGCSKVTMKIKNPIFCGFNEKKIGKQMNVSVIAEREKVDFFIQEILNRHSDRL
;
A
#
# COMPACT_ATOMS: atom_id res chain seq x y z
N SER A 1 -12.47 -43.05 -10.71
CA SER A 1 -11.38 -42.06 -10.87
C SER A 1 -11.91 -40.62 -10.88
N GLY A 2 -12.76 -40.20 -11.82
CA GLY A 2 -13.23 -38.79 -11.93
C GLY A 2 -13.98 -38.20 -10.74
N ARG A 3 -14.79 -38.99 -10.01
CA ARG A 3 -15.49 -38.50 -8.80
C ARG A 3 -14.54 -38.04 -7.69
N MET A 4 -13.39 -38.71 -7.52
CA MET A 4 -12.37 -38.30 -6.55
C MET A 4 -11.71 -36.98 -6.95
N ILE A 5 -11.45 -36.79 -8.25
CA ILE A 5 -10.88 -35.54 -8.78
C ILE A 5 -11.85 -34.37 -8.55
N ILE A 6 -13.15 -34.59 -8.78
CA ILE A 6 -14.20 -33.57 -8.55
C ILE A 6 -14.28 -33.19 -7.07
N VAL A 7 -14.24 -34.18 -6.16
CA VAL A 7 -14.26 -33.93 -4.70
C VAL A 7 -13.01 -33.17 -4.26
N ILE A 8 -11.83 -33.56 -4.75
CA ILE A 8 -10.57 -32.86 -4.46
C ILE A 8 -10.64 -31.43 -4.98
N ALA A 9 -11.13 -31.21 -6.21
CA ALA A 9 -11.27 -29.86 -6.77
C ALA A 9 -12.24 -29.00 -5.95
N LEU A 10 -13.38 -29.54 -5.52
CA LEU A 10 -14.37 -28.85 -4.68
C LEU A 10 -13.80 -28.40 -3.33
N VAL A 11 -12.82 -29.12 -2.78
CA VAL A 11 -12.16 -28.75 -1.52
C VAL A 11 -10.97 -27.82 -1.77
N CYS A 12 -10.13 -28.13 -2.75
CA CYS A 12 -8.90 -27.38 -3.02
C CYS A 12 -9.17 -25.97 -3.57
N ILE A 13 -10.15 -25.79 -4.45
CA ILE A 13 -10.47 -24.48 -5.06
C ILE A 13 -10.84 -23.42 -3.99
N PRO A 14 -11.84 -23.65 -3.10
CA PRO A 14 -12.18 -22.67 -2.07
C PRO A 14 -11.02 -22.45 -1.08
N LEU A 15 -10.22 -23.48 -0.81
CA LEU A 15 -9.08 -23.38 0.10
C LEU A 15 -7.95 -22.52 -0.51
N LEU A 16 -7.70 -22.64 -1.81
CA LEU A 16 -6.80 -21.76 -2.56
C LEU A 16 -7.33 -20.32 -2.63
N LEU A 17 -8.62 -20.12 -2.87
CA LEU A 17 -9.24 -18.79 -2.84
C LEU A 17 -9.12 -18.13 -1.46
N CYS A 18 -9.33 -18.90 -0.39
CA CYS A 18 -9.13 -18.43 0.98
C CYS A 18 -7.68 -17.98 1.22
N PHE A 19 -6.69 -18.79 0.83
CA PHE A 19 -5.28 -18.41 0.94
C PHE A 19 -4.94 -17.15 0.15
N MET A 20 -5.50 -16.97 -1.04
CA MET A 20 -5.31 -15.74 -1.82
C MET A 20 -5.87 -14.51 -1.09
N VAL A 21 -7.09 -14.59 -0.56
CA VAL A 21 -7.69 -13.48 0.20
C VAL A 21 -6.88 -13.17 1.46
N CYS A 22 -6.46 -14.20 2.21
CA CYS A 22 -5.61 -14.02 3.39
C CYS A 22 -4.25 -13.38 3.03
N TYR A 23 -3.64 -13.77 1.92
CA TYR A 23 -2.40 -13.18 1.44
C TYR A 23 -2.57 -11.70 1.12
N PHE A 24 -3.64 -11.31 0.42
CA PHE A 24 -3.92 -9.90 0.14
C PHE A 24 -4.18 -9.11 1.42
N TYR A 25 -4.89 -9.69 2.40
CA TYR A 25 -5.18 -9.04 3.66
C TYR A 25 -3.91 -8.78 4.49
N LEU A 26 -3.01 -9.78 4.59
CA LEU A 26 -1.75 -9.63 5.32
C LEU A 26 -0.78 -8.66 4.65
N ASN A 27 -0.80 -8.57 3.32
CA ASN A 27 0.00 -7.63 2.55
C ASN A 27 -0.70 -6.28 2.33
N ALA A 28 -1.84 -6.05 2.98
CA ALA A 28 -2.50 -4.77 2.90
C ALA A 28 -1.64 -3.70 3.56
N VAL A 29 -1.64 -2.53 2.94
CA VAL A 29 -0.89 -1.36 3.37
C VAL A 29 -1.89 -0.23 3.55
N LYS A 30 -1.75 0.53 4.62
CA LYS A 30 -2.57 1.72 4.87
C LYS A 30 -1.68 2.95 4.77
N LEU A 31 -2.13 3.92 3.98
CA LEU A 31 -1.52 5.24 3.88
C LEU A 31 -2.44 6.25 4.55
N GLU A 32 -1.89 7.06 5.44
CA GLU A 32 -2.67 8.08 6.16
C GLU A 32 -1.99 9.44 6.00
N VAL A 33 -2.77 10.45 5.61
CA VAL A 33 -2.30 11.84 5.49
C VAL A 33 -2.65 12.56 6.78
N ASP A 34 -1.62 13.01 7.51
CA ASP A 34 -1.79 13.76 8.75
C ASP A 34 -2.12 15.24 8.45
N LYS A 35 -2.70 15.95 9.44
CA LYS A 35 -3.05 17.38 9.33
C LYS A 35 -1.85 18.27 9.03
N ASN A 36 -0.64 17.83 9.41
CA ASN A 36 0.61 18.55 9.15
C ASN A 36 1.25 18.18 7.81
N ASN A 37 0.48 17.69 6.83
CA ASN A 37 0.97 17.24 5.51
C ASN A 37 2.06 16.13 5.59
N SER A 38 2.14 15.41 6.71
CA SER A 38 3.02 14.26 6.85
C SER A 38 2.27 12.97 6.52
N LEU A 39 2.77 12.19 5.56
CA LEU A 39 2.26 10.85 5.27
C LEU A 39 2.82 9.83 6.25
N LYS A 40 1.95 8.93 6.68
CA LYS A 40 2.27 7.78 7.53
C LYS A 40 1.95 6.50 6.76
N TYR A 41 2.94 5.62 6.66
CA TYR A 41 2.85 4.34 5.96
C TYR A 41 2.79 3.21 6.97
N TYR A 42 1.68 2.49 6.95
CA TYR A 42 1.40 1.37 7.85
C TYR A 42 1.28 0.06 7.08
N THR A 43 1.71 -1.03 7.69
CA THR A 43 1.33 -2.39 7.26
C THR A 43 0.40 -2.99 8.30
N TYR A 44 -0.47 -3.91 7.88
CA TYR A 44 -1.28 -4.65 8.84
C TYR A 44 -0.43 -5.74 9.50
N GLY A 45 -0.38 -5.73 10.84
CA GLY A 45 0.28 -6.77 11.62
C GLY A 45 -0.59 -8.01 11.80
N SER A 46 0.05 -9.12 12.20
CA SER A 46 -0.60 -10.43 12.42
C SER A 46 -1.70 -10.45 13.48
N ARG A 47 -1.82 -9.40 14.31
CA ARG A 47 -2.84 -9.25 15.36
C ARG A 47 -3.90 -8.19 15.05
N GLY A 48 -4.01 -7.74 13.80
CA GLY A 48 -4.96 -6.71 13.38
C GLY A 48 -4.56 -5.27 13.76
N HIS A 49 -3.44 -5.08 14.47
CA HIS A 49 -2.88 -3.76 14.74
C HIS A 49 -2.09 -3.26 13.52
N SER A 50 -2.35 -2.02 13.09
CA SER A 50 -1.54 -1.33 12.08
C SER A 50 -0.19 -0.94 12.67
N VAL A 51 0.90 -1.38 12.04
CA VAL A 51 2.27 -1.04 12.44
C VAL A 51 2.77 0.10 11.58
N LEU A 52 3.14 1.23 12.19
CA LEU A 52 3.74 2.36 11.48
C LEU A 52 5.18 2.01 11.11
N HIS A 53 5.49 1.97 9.82
CA HIS A 53 6.85 1.70 9.35
C HIS A 53 7.59 2.97 9.00
N PHE A 54 6.94 3.86 8.24
CA PHE A 54 7.59 5.07 7.72
C PHE A 54 6.70 6.29 7.87
N ARG A 55 7.35 7.42 8.12
CA ARG A 55 6.76 8.75 8.08
C ARG A 55 7.58 9.64 7.15
N PHE A 56 6.93 10.43 6.31
CA PHE A 56 7.60 11.32 5.36
C PHE A 56 6.70 12.51 5.03
N ALA A 57 7.28 13.64 4.59
CA ALA A 57 6.49 14.76 4.10
C ALA A 57 6.03 14.50 2.65
N LEU A 58 4.93 15.13 2.23
CA LEU A 58 4.53 15.13 0.82
C LEU A 58 5.65 15.64 -0.10
N GLU A 59 6.44 16.60 0.38
CA GLU A 59 7.57 17.22 -0.32
C GLU A 59 8.74 16.26 -0.57
N ASP A 60 8.85 15.22 0.26
CA ASP A 60 9.89 14.20 0.12
C ASP A 60 9.57 13.20 -1.01
N ILE A 61 8.35 13.23 -1.55
CA ILE A 61 7.93 12.41 -2.68
C ILE A 61 8.53 13.00 -3.95
N GLN A 62 9.43 12.25 -4.59
CA GLN A 62 10.08 12.66 -5.83
C GLN A 62 9.32 12.23 -7.07
N GLU A 63 8.74 11.03 -7.02
CA GLU A 63 8.10 10.41 -8.19
C GLU A 63 6.95 9.52 -7.72
N ILE A 64 5.86 9.55 -8.47
CA ILE A 64 4.70 8.68 -8.26
C ILE A 64 4.45 7.91 -9.55
N LYS A 65 4.42 6.59 -9.46
CA LYS A 65 4.10 5.69 -10.56
C LYS A 65 2.80 4.96 -10.26
N GLU A 66 1.84 5.08 -11.17
CA GLU A 66 0.63 4.27 -11.13
C GLU A 66 0.80 3.05 -12.04
N SER A 67 0.31 1.90 -11.58
CA SER A 67 0.22 0.66 -12.37
C SER A 67 -1.17 0.05 -12.19
N LYS A 68 -1.85 -0.23 -13.29
CA LYS A 68 -3.21 -0.79 -13.27
C LYS A 68 -3.15 -2.26 -12.85
N LEU A 69 -4.02 -2.65 -11.93
CA LEU A 69 -4.19 -4.02 -11.46
C LEU A 69 -5.57 -4.54 -11.88
N PRO A 70 -5.79 -5.88 -11.93
CA PRO A 70 -7.13 -6.44 -12.10
C PRO A 70 -8.08 -6.01 -10.97
N LEU A 71 -9.39 -6.25 -11.16
CA LEU A 71 -10.44 -5.98 -10.15
C LEU A 71 -10.66 -4.50 -9.82
N GLY A 72 -10.39 -3.59 -10.76
CA GLY A 72 -10.61 -2.15 -10.56
C GLY A 72 -9.62 -1.51 -9.57
N CYS A 73 -8.55 -2.21 -9.19
CA CYS A 73 -7.50 -1.68 -8.34
C CYS A 73 -6.36 -1.05 -9.17
N SER A 74 -5.66 -0.12 -8.54
CA SER A 74 -4.40 0.43 -9.03
C SER A 74 -3.34 0.34 -7.92
N LYS A 75 -2.12 0.01 -8.32
CA LYS A 75 -0.95 0.03 -7.45
C LYS A 75 -0.19 1.33 -7.70
N VAL A 76 -0.07 2.15 -6.65
CA VAL A 76 0.71 3.38 -6.64
C VAL A 76 2.05 3.10 -5.97
N THR A 77 3.14 3.39 -6.67
CA THR A 77 4.50 3.30 -6.14
C THR A 77 5.06 4.71 -6.03
N MET A 78 5.42 5.13 -4.82
CA MET A 78 5.99 6.44 -4.54
C MET A 78 7.46 6.29 -4.19
N LYS A 79 8.29 7.13 -4.80
CA LYS A 79 9.72 7.20 -4.56
C LYS A 79 10.00 8.36 -3.62
N ILE A 80 10.46 8.05 -2.40
CA ILE A 80 10.56 9.01 -1.30
C ILE A 80 12.02 9.23 -0.92
N LYS A 81 12.39 10.49 -0.71
CA LYS A 81 13.70 10.89 -0.19
C LYS A 81 13.68 10.93 1.32
N ASN A 82 14.70 10.35 1.95
CA ASN A 82 14.96 10.50 3.38
C ASN A 82 13.80 10.20 4.37
N PRO A 83 13.08 9.08 4.28
CA PRO A 83 11.95 8.81 5.18
C PRO A 83 12.41 8.61 6.62
N ILE A 84 11.52 8.89 7.57
CA ILE A 84 11.72 8.58 8.98
C ILE A 84 11.14 7.19 9.23
N PHE A 85 11.99 6.25 9.63
CA PHE A 85 11.55 4.92 10.08
C PHE A 85 11.08 5.01 11.53
N CYS A 86 9.85 4.54 11.81
CA CYS A 86 9.17 4.68 13.10
C CYS A 86 9.05 3.34 13.85
N GLY A 87 10.05 2.46 13.74
CA GLY A 87 10.09 1.21 14.49
C GLY A 87 10.45 1.41 15.97
N PHE A 88 11.37 0.58 16.49
CA PHE A 88 11.81 0.69 17.89
C PHE A 88 12.41 2.05 18.27
N ASN A 89 13.10 2.71 17.33
CA ASN A 89 13.61 4.06 17.47
C ASN A 89 13.35 4.82 16.17
N GLU A 90 12.99 6.10 16.31
CA GLU A 90 12.84 6.98 15.15
C GLU A 90 14.20 7.24 14.52
N LYS A 91 14.36 6.88 13.24
CA LYS A 91 15.61 7.08 12.51
C LYS A 91 15.35 7.60 11.11
N LYS A 92 15.99 8.72 10.77
CA LYS A 92 15.99 9.23 9.40
C LYS A 92 16.86 8.32 8.53
N ILE A 93 16.22 7.64 7.59
CA ILE A 93 16.90 6.81 6.60
C ILE A 93 17.45 7.79 5.56
N GLY A 94 18.71 8.18 5.63
CA GLY A 94 19.36 9.13 4.69
C GLY A 94 19.53 8.61 3.26
N LYS A 95 18.56 7.83 2.76
CA LYS A 95 18.52 7.18 1.45
C LYS A 95 17.13 7.34 0.84
N GLN A 96 17.05 7.14 -0.46
CA GLN A 96 15.79 7.06 -1.19
C GLN A 96 15.18 5.65 -1.02
N MET A 97 13.86 5.57 -0.86
CA MET A 97 13.14 4.28 -0.85
C MET A 97 11.90 4.33 -1.74
N ASN A 98 11.46 3.16 -2.17
CA ASN A 98 10.17 3.00 -2.85
C ASN A 98 9.17 2.43 -1.84
N VAL A 99 8.01 3.07 -1.73
CA VAL A 99 6.85 2.50 -1.02
C VAL A 99 5.75 2.26 -2.03
N SER A 100 4.97 1.20 -1.85
CA SER A 100 3.85 0.93 -2.75
C SER A 100 2.58 0.63 -1.97
N VAL A 101 1.46 1.17 -2.45
CA VAL A 101 0.13 0.93 -1.92
C VAL A 101 -0.78 0.47 -3.05
N ILE A 102 -1.66 -0.49 -2.75
CA ILE A 102 -2.71 -0.94 -3.67
C ILE A 102 -4.02 -0.42 -3.12
N ALA A 103 -4.76 0.29 -3.95
CA ALA A 103 -6.07 0.81 -3.61
C ALA A 103 -6.99 0.79 -4.83
N GLU A 104 -8.26 1.05 -4.60
CA GLU A 104 -9.27 1.23 -5.66
C GLU A 104 -8.88 2.39 -6.58
N ARG A 105 -9.11 2.22 -7.88
CA ARG A 105 -8.69 3.20 -8.90
C ARG A 105 -9.22 4.61 -8.62
N GLU A 106 -10.49 4.74 -8.25
CA GLU A 106 -11.10 6.05 -7.94
C GLU A 106 -10.40 6.78 -6.79
N LYS A 107 -10.02 6.04 -5.74
CA LYS A 107 -9.28 6.60 -4.60
C LYS A 107 -7.84 6.97 -4.96
N VAL A 108 -7.22 6.16 -5.81
CA VAL A 108 -5.88 6.43 -6.33
C VAL A 108 -5.88 7.70 -7.18
N ASP A 109 -6.84 7.82 -8.10
CA ASP A 109 -6.97 8.97 -8.98
C ASP A 109 -7.20 10.24 -8.16
N PHE A 110 -8.09 10.20 -7.16
CA PHE A 110 -8.31 11.31 -6.23
C PHE A 110 -7.02 11.70 -5.50
N PHE A 111 -6.27 10.73 -4.97
CA PHE A 111 -5.03 10.97 -4.26
C PHE A 111 -3.95 11.61 -5.15
N ILE A 112 -3.79 11.13 -6.38
CA ILE A 112 -2.83 11.70 -7.33
C ILE A 112 -3.22 13.14 -7.69
N GLN A 113 -4.50 13.40 -7.95
CA GLN A 113 -4.99 14.75 -8.22
C GLN A 113 -4.78 15.70 -7.04
N GLU A 114 -5.02 15.26 -5.81
CA GLU A 114 -4.77 16.07 -4.61
C GLU A 114 -3.29 16.45 -4.50
N ILE A 115 -2.38 15.50 -4.74
CA ILE A 115 -0.93 15.77 -4.73
C ILE A 115 -0.54 16.77 -5.82
N LEU A 116 -1.04 16.57 -7.05
CA LEU A 116 -0.74 17.46 -8.17
C LEU A 116 -1.21 18.89 -7.91
N ASN A 117 -2.42 19.07 -7.38
CA ASN A 117 -2.95 20.38 -7.02
C ASN A 117 -2.09 21.07 -5.96
N ARG A 118 -1.66 20.33 -4.92
CA ARG A 118 -0.79 20.86 -3.86
C ARG A 118 0.60 21.27 -4.36
N HIS A 119 1.13 20.59 -5.38
CA HIS A 119 2.37 20.96 -6.03
C HIS A 119 2.21 22.18 -6.94
N SER A 120 1.04 22.34 -7.59
CA SER A 120 0.73 23.50 -8.42
C SER A 120 0.53 24.79 -7.61
N ASP A 121 -0.07 24.71 -6.42
CA ASP A 121 -0.28 25.89 -5.54
C ASP A 121 1.01 26.43 -4.89
N ARG A 122 2.14 25.73 -5.06
CA ARG A 122 3.45 26.10 -4.51
C ARG A 122 4.42 26.69 -5.54
N LEU A 123 3.99 26.78 -6.81
CA LEU A 123 4.68 27.46 -7.91
C LEU A 123 4.19 28.90 -8.03
#